data_AF-A0AA88HEW2-F1
#
_entry.id   AF-A0AA88HEW2-F1
#
_cell.length_a   1.000
_cell.length_b   1.000
_cell.length_c   1.000
_cell.angle_alpha   90.00
_cell.angle_beta   90.00
_cell.angle_gamma   90.00
#
_symmetry.space_group_name_H-M   'P 1'
#
loop_
_entity.id
_entity.type
_entity.pdbx_description
1 polymer ?
#
loop_
_entity_poly.entity_id
_entity_poly.type
_entity_poly.pdbx_seq_one_letter_code
_entity_poly.pdbx_strand_id
1 'polypeptide(L)'
;MPHYDEVQTPLDLFRMFITEDILSNSVDQTNLNAMRKKNLALKLSLEELRRFLGLQMLMSILKLPAIRMYWENGIRYSPVADTMSRDRFISLRSFFHICDDTLMIPKGEVGPDKLFKIRRLYDAFRENLKKNRP
;
A
#
# COMPACT_ATOMS: atom_id res chain seq x y z
N MET A 1 4.72 -5.84 -19.10
CA MET A 1 3.57 -6.37 -18.33
C MET A 1 2.82 -7.32 -19.23
N PRO A 2 2.34 -8.46 -18.70
CA PRO A 2 1.57 -9.44 -19.48
C PRO A 2 0.28 -8.82 -20.03
N HIS A 3 -0.21 -9.34 -21.16
CA HIS A 3 -1.52 -8.97 -21.73
C HIS A 3 -2.65 -9.54 -20.86
N TYR A 4 -3.85 -8.96 -20.89
CA TYR A 4 -4.99 -9.44 -20.09
C TYR A 4 -5.27 -10.94 -20.29
N ASP A 5 -5.12 -11.44 -21.51
CA ASP A 5 -5.36 -12.84 -21.86
C ASP A 5 -4.35 -13.81 -21.22
N GLU A 6 -3.25 -13.30 -20.68
CA GLU A 6 -2.22 -14.07 -19.98
C GLU A 6 -2.45 -14.12 -18.45
N VAL A 7 -3.48 -13.43 -17.93
CA VAL A 7 -3.83 -13.42 -16.50
C VAL A 7 -4.41 -14.79 -16.10
N GLN A 8 -3.68 -15.51 -15.25
CA GLN A 8 -4.11 -16.83 -14.76
C GLN A 8 -4.64 -16.80 -13.32
N THR A 9 -4.21 -15.82 -12.53
CA THR A 9 -4.58 -15.73 -11.10
C THR A 9 -4.99 -14.31 -10.68
N PRO A 10 -5.75 -14.16 -9.59
CA PRO A 10 -6.02 -12.84 -9.00
C PRO A 10 -4.76 -12.05 -8.63
N LEU A 11 -3.66 -12.75 -8.31
CA LEU A 11 -2.37 -12.11 -8.04
C LEU A 11 -1.75 -11.51 -9.30
N ASP A 12 -1.90 -12.15 -10.44
CA ASP A 12 -1.40 -11.63 -11.72
C ASP A 12 -2.15 -10.35 -12.09
N LEU A 13 -3.49 -10.36 -11.92
CA LEU A 13 -4.31 -9.16 -12.10
C LEU A 13 -3.88 -8.03 -11.17
N PHE A 14 -3.63 -8.33 -9.89
CA PHE A 14 -3.14 -7.32 -8.93
C PHE A 14 -1.80 -6.72 -9.38
N ARG A 15 -0.86 -7.57 -9.83
CA ARG A 15 0.47 -7.16 -10.29
C ARG A 15 0.47 -6.34 -11.57
N MET A 16 -0.59 -6.43 -12.37
CA MET A 16 -0.76 -5.51 -13.52
C MET A 16 -0.84 -4.07 -13.02
N PHE A 17 -1.57 -3.79 -11.94
CA PHE A 17 -1.81 -2.43 -11.47
C PHE A 17 -0.83 -1.97 -10.40
N ILE A 18 -0.48 -2.86 -9.48
CA ILE A 18 0.46 -2.60 -8.39
C ILE A 18 1.79 -3.26 -8.74
N THR A 19 2.58 -2.53 -9.50
CA THR A 19 3.83 -3.00 -10.08
C THR A 19 4.94 -3.06 -9.04
N GLU A 20 6.02 -3.79 -9.34
CA GLU A 20 7.22 -3.80 -8.51
C GLU A 20 7.85 -2.41 -8.34
N ASP A 21 7.76 -1.53 -9.35
CA ASP A 21 8.22 -0.14 -9.26
C ASP A 21 7.42 0.66 -8.21
N ILE A 22 6.09 0.54 -8.26
CA ILE A 22 5.19 1.19 -7.31
C ILE A 22 5.48 0.69 -5.89
N LEU A 23 5.63 -0.62 -5.72
CA LEU A 23 5.92 -1.22 -4.42
C LEU A 23 7.28 -0.78 -3.90
N SER A 24 8.33 -0.81 -4.73
CA SER A 24 9.69 -0.40 -4.35
C SER A 24 9.72 1.06 -3.91
N ASN A 25 9.12 1.95 -4.71
CA ASN A 25 9.01 3.34 -4.32
C ASN A 25 8.16 3.52 -3.05
N SER A 26 7.10 2.73 -2.84
CA SER A 26 6.33 2.81 -1.61
C SER A 26 7.14 2.39 -0.38
N VAL A 27 8.05 1.41 -0.50
CA VAL A 27 9.01 1.06 0.56
C VAL A 27 9.87 2.27 0.92
N ASP A 28 10.48 2.90 -0.09
CA ASP A 28 11.37 4.05 0.11
C ASP A 28 10.63 5.22 0.76
N GLN A 29 9.48 5.61 0.20
CA GLN A 29 8.70 6.73 0.70
C GLN A 29 8.13 6.47 2.10
N THR A 30 7.75 5.22 2.41
CA THR A 30 7.27 4.85 3.75
C THR A 30 8.40 4.92 4.79
N ASN A 31 9.59 4.41 4.47
CA ASN A 31 10.77 4.53 5.34
C ASN A 31 11.19 5.99 5.54
N LEU A 32 11.23 6.79 4.47
CA LEU A 32 11.54 8.22 4.52
C LEU A 32 10.51 9.00 5.36
N ASN A 33 9.22 8.70 5.21
CA ASN A 33 8.17 9.36 5.99
C ASN A 33 8.30 9.05 7.50
N ALA A 34 8.65 7.83 7.88
CA ALA A 34 8.94 7.47 9.28
C ALA A 34 10.14 8.23 9.84
N MET A 35 11.23 8.32 9.08
CA MET A 35 12.41 9.12 9.44
C MET A 35 12.04 10.60 9.60
N ARG A 36 11.33 11.20 8.63
CA ARG A 36 10.96 12.63 8.67
C ARG A 36 10.02 12.96 9.85
N LYS A 37 9.01 12.13 10.11
CA LYS A 37 7.98 12.45 11.12
C LYS A 37 8.38 12.09 12.55
N LYS A 38 9.22 11.07 12.74
CA LYS A 38 9.50 10.49 14.06
C LYS A 38 10.97 10.15 14.29
N ASN A 39 11.87 10.49 13.36
CA ASN A 39 13.28 10.09 13.40
C ASN A 39 13.44 8.57 13.62
N LEU A 40 12.55 7.79 13.02
CA LEU A 40 12.43 6.35 13.22
C LEU A 40 12.92 5.59 11.99
N ALA A 41 13.94 4.75 12.18
CA ALA A 41 14.36 3.78 11.18
C ALA A 41 13.33 2.62 11.13
N LEU A 42 12.30 2.77 10.29
CA LEU A 42 11.20 1.81 10.18
C LEU A 42 11.65 0.44 9.64
N LYS A 43 12.72 0.41 8.82
CA LYS A 43 13.31 -0.79 8.22
C LYS A 43 12.27 -1.66 7.49
N LEU A 44 11.32 -1.04 6.80
CA LEU A 44 10.35 -1.75 5.97
C LEU A 44 11.07 -2.37 4.77
N SER A 45 10.81 -3.65 4.51
CA SER A 45 11.25 -4.36 3.30
C SER A 45 10.12 -4.50 2.29
N LEU A 46 10.46 -4.80 1.03
CA LEU A 46 9.48 -5.07 -0.02
C LEU A 46 8.59 -6.28 0.31
N GLU A 47 9.16 -7.34 0.87
CA GLU A 47 8.40 -8.53 1.27
C GLU A 47 7.41 -8.20 2.40
N GLU A 48 7.84 -7.44 3.40
CA GLU A 48 6.97 -7.02 4.50
C GLU A 48 5.87 -6.08 4.02
N LEU A 49 6.15 -5.19 3.06
CA LEU A 49 5.14 -4.34 2.43
C LEU A 49 4.07 -5.19 1.72
N ARG A 50 4.46 -6.23 0.98
CA ARG A 50 3.50 -7.14 0.32
C ARG A 50 2.60 -7.84 1.34
N ARG A 51 3.15 -8.31 2.46
CA ARG A 51 2.37 -8.88 3.57
C ARG A 51 1.40 -7.85 4.14
N PHE A 52 1.86 -6.64 4.42
CA PHE A 52 1.01 -5.54 4.91
C PHE A 52 -0.16 -5.22 3.96
N LEU A 53 0.10 -5.13 2.65
CA LEU A 53 -0.95 -4.89 1.65
C LEU A 53 -1.94 -6.06 1.55
N GLY A 54 -1.45 -7.30 1.60
CA GLY A 54 -2.31 -8.49 1.67
C GLY A 54 -3.22 -8.47 2.90
N LEU A 55 -2.69 -8.09 4.06
CA LEU A 55 -3.48 -7.90 5.28
C LEU A 55 -4.51 -6.78 5.13
N GLN A 56 -4.15 -5.63 4.55
CA GLN A 56 -5.11 -4.54 4.30
C GLN A 56 -6.26 -4.99 3.39
N MET A 57 -5.97 -5.76 2.34
CA MET A 57 -7.00 -6.32 1.46
C MET A 57 -7.89 -7.32 2.21
N LEU A 58 -7.31 -8.26 2.95
CA LEU A 58 -8.06 -9.25 3.73
C LEU A 58 -8.97 -8.60 4.77
N MET A 59 -8.47 -7.62 5.51
CA MET A 59 -9.22 -6.86 6.52
C MET A 59 -10.28 -5.92 5.91
N SER A 60 -10.15 -5.57 4.63
CA SER A 60 -11.18 -4.83 3.92
C SER A 60 -12.39 -5.70 3.56
N ILE A 61 -12.18 -7.02 3.44
CA ILE A 61 -13.22 -8.02 3.21
C ILE A 61 -13.82 -8.47 4.55
N LEU A 62 -12.98 -8.92 5.48
CA LEU A 62 -13.41 -9.40 6.80
C LEU A 62 -13.40 -8.27 7.84
N LYS A 63 -14.33 -7.32 7.74
CA LYS A 63 -14.33 -6.13 8.60
C LYS A 63 -14.75 -6.44 10.04
N LEU A 64 -13.81 -6.34 11.00
CA LEU A 64 -14.13 -6.27 12.42
C LEU A 64 -14.39 -4.82 12.88
N PRO A 65 -15.19 -4.60 13.95
CA PRO A 65 -15.52 -3.26 14.45
C PRO A 65 -14.31 -2.40 14.81
N ALA A 66 -13.21 -3.02 15.27
CA ALA A 66 -11.97 -2.32 15.56
C ALA A 66 -10.76 -3.11 15.06
N ILE A 67 -9.75 -2.39 14.57
CA ILE A 67 -8.56 -3.00 13.97
C ILE A 67 -7.77 -3.87 14.95
N ARG A 68 -7.79 -3.55 16.24
CA ARG A 68 -7.11 -4.35 17.26
C ARG A 68 -7.75 -5.72 17.47
N MET A 69 -9.04 -5.87 17.15
CA MET A 69 -9.82 -7.08 17.39
C MET A 69 -9.28 -8.30 16.64
N TYR A 70 -8.61 -8.11 15.50
CA TYR A 70 -8.01 -9.23 14.77
C TYR A 70 -6.93 -9.95 15.57
N TRP A 71 -6.34 -9.29 16.57
CA TRP A 71 -5.32 -9.86 17.47
C TRP A 71 -5.86 -10.17 18.88
N GLU A 72 -7.10 -9.82 19.20
CA GLU A 72 -7.69 -9.99 20.54
C GLU A 72 -8.14 -11.45 20.78
N ASN A 73 -7.96 -11.95 22.00
CA ASN A 73 -8.38 -13.31 22.36
C ASN A 73 -9.90 -13.49 22.21
N GLY A 74 -10.34 -14.69 21.83
CA GLY A 74 -11.76 -15.04 21.62
C GLY A 74 -12.29 -14.70 20.23
N ILE A 75 -11.74 -13.68 19.58
CA ILE A 75 -12.10 -13.25 18.21
C ILE A 75 -10.87 -13.10 17.29
N ARG A 76 -9.71 -13.62 17.74
CA ARG A 76 -8.45 -13.59 17.02
C ARG A 76 -8.64 -14.22 15.65
N TYR A 77 -8.15 -13.55 14.63
CA TYR A 77 -8.13 -14.08 13.28
C TYR A 77 -6.70 -14.44 12.87
N SER A 78 -6.37 -15.74 12.98
CA SER A 78 -5.03 -16.28 12.75
C SER A 78 -4.35 -15.81 11.46
N PRO A 79 -5.02 -15.78 10.28
CA PRO A 79 -4.37 -15.31 9.05
C PRO A 79 -3.83 -13.87 9.14
N VAL A 80 -4.47 -12.99 9.91
CA VAL A 80 -3.96 -11.64 10.17
C VAL A 80 -2.91 -11.67 11.26
N ALA A 81 -3.26 -12.30 12.39
CA ALA A 81 -2.53 -12.15 13.62
C ALA A 81 -1.21 -12.93 13.69
N ASP A 82 -1.07 -13.97 12.86
CA ASP A 82 0.14 -14.78 12.73
C ASP A 82 1.07 -14.23 11.62
N THR A 83 0.52 -13.47 10.66
CA THR A 83 1.31 -12.85 9.57
C THR A 83 2.09 -11.63 10.02
N MET A 84 1.52 -10.81 10.91
CA MET A 84 2.14 -9.58 11.41
C MET A 84 1.61 -9.25 12.81
N SER A 85 2.47 -8.73 13.69
CA SER A 85 2.02 -8.24 15.00
C SER A 85 1.14 -7.00 14.86
N ARG A 86 0.21 -6.81 15.79
CA ARG A 86 -0.69 -5.64 15.83
C ARG A 86 0.09 -4.33 15.77
N ASP A 87 1.12 -4.23 16.60
CA ASP A 87 1.88 -2.99 16.77
C ASP A 87 2.72 -2.69 15.51
N ARG A 88 3.25 -3.73 14.84
CA ARG A 88 3.93 -3.56 13.56
C ARG A 88 2.94 -3.11 12.47
N PHE A 89 1.77 -3.73 12.38
CA PHE A 89 0.74 -3.35 11.42
C PHE A 89 0.29 -1.89 11.62
N ILE A 90 0.03 -1.48 12.87
CA ILE A 90 -0.35 -0.10 13.20
C ILE A 90 0.79 0.86 12.84
N SER A 91 2.04 0.52 13.17
CA SER A 91 3.21 1.32 12.82
C SER A 91 3.33 1.53 11.31
N LEU A 92 3.27 0.46 10.52
CA LEU A 92 3.30 0.55 9.05
C LEU A 92 2.14 1.38 8.52
N ARG A 93 0.91 1.18 9.04
CA ARG A 93 -0.27 1.96 8.63
C ARG A 93 -0.11 3.46 8.90
N SER A 94 0.57 3.85 9.98
CA SER A 94 0.81 5.26 10.32
C SER A 94 1.82 5.95 9.39
N PHE A 95 2.73 5.19 8.77
CA PHE A 95 3.78 5.74 7.92
C PHE A 95 3.62 5.45 6.44
N PHE A 96 2.75 4.53 6.05
CA PHE A 96 2.54 4.11 4.66
C PHE A 96 2.38 5.31 3.71
N HIS A 97 3.29 5.43 2.74
CA HIS A 97 3.31 6.45 1.70
C HIS A 97 3.66 5.82 0.35
N ILE A 98 3.13 6.42 -0.71
CA ILE A 98 3.37 6.01 -2.10
C ILE A 98 3.97 7.17 -2.92
N CYS A 99 3.78 8.41 -2.49
CA CYS A 99 4.31 9.59 -3.17
C CYS A 99 5.54 10.16 -2.44
N ASP A 100 6.40 10.82 -3.21
CA ASP A 100 7.41 11.70 -2.63
C ASP A 100 6.77 13.06 -2.31
N ASP A 101 6.48 13.29 -1.03
CA ASP A 101 5.87 14.53 -0.54
C ASP A 101 6.71 15.78 -0.86
N THR A 102 8.00 15.66 -1.22
CA THR A 102 8.82 16.82 -1.62
C THR A 102 8.41 17.42 -2.96
N LEU A 103 7.70 16.67 -3.80
CA LEU A 103 7.19 17.16 -5.09
C LEU A 103 5.79 17.77 -4.95
N MET A 104 5.21 17.81 -3.74
CA MET A 104 3.87 18.33 -3.52
C MET A 104 3.89 19.87 -3.52
N ILE A 105 3.07 20.46 -4.39
CA ILE A 105 2.86 21.92 -4.41
C ILE A 105 2.31 22.36 -3.03
N PRO A 106 2.90 23.38 -2.38
CA PRO A 106 2.44 23.87 -1.09
C PRO A 106 0.99 24.36 -1.09
N LYS A 107 0.33 24.26 0.06
CA LYS A 107 -1.02 24.80 0.23
C LYS A 107 -1.00 26.32 0.04
N GLY A 108 -1.90 26.81 -0.81
CA GLY A 108 -2.04 28.25 -1.09
C GLY A 108 -1.44 28.66 -2.44
N GLU A 109 -0.69 27.77 -3.10
CA GLU A 109 -0.23 28.00 -4.46
C GLU A 109 -1.25 27.52 -5.50
N VAL A 110 -1.14 28.06 -6.72
CA VAL A 110 -2.06 27.74 -7.83
C VAL A 110 -1.62 26.44 -8.51
N GLY A 111 -2.61 25.61 -8.89
CA GLY A 111 -2.39 24.36 -9.60
C GLY A 111 -2.04 23.11 -8.74
N PRO A 112 -2.45 22.98 -7.46
CA PRO A 112 -2.15 21.77 -6.71
C PRO A 112 -2.90 20.57 -7.29
N ASP A 113 -2.16 19.48 -7.53
CA ASP A 113 -2.77 18.21 -7.92
C ASP A 113 -3.51 17.59 -6.73
N LYS A 114 -4.84 17.62 -6.77
CA LYS A 114 -5.71 17.03 -5.73
C LYS A 114 -5.48 15.52 -5.54
N LEU A 115 -4.97 14.83 -6.56
CA LEU A 115 -4.69 13.39 -6.50
C LEU A 115 -3.20 13.08 -6.25
N PHE A 116 -2.36 14.08 -5.98
CA PHE A 116 -0.90 13.94 -5.90
C PHE A 116 -0.45 12.68 -5.14
N LYS A 117 -1.05 12.42 -3.97
CA LYS A 117 -0.69 11.29 -3.11
C LYS A 117 -0.91 9.91 -3.71
N ILE A 118 -1.82 9.81 -4.67
CA ILE A 118 -2.17 8.58 -5.37
C ILE A 118 -1.91 8.68 -6.88
N ARG A 119 -1.29 9.78 -7.35
CA ARG A 119 -1.11 10.07 -8.78
C ARG A 119 -0.39 8.94 -9.49
N ARG A 120 0.72 8.45 -8.92
CA ARG A 120 1.49 7.32 -9.46
C ARG A 120 0.64 6.06 -9.63
N LEU A 121 -0.23 5.76 -8.66
CA LEU A 121 -1.19 4.65 -8.78
C LEU A 121 -2.19 4.92 -9.90
N TYR A 122 -2.84 6.07 -9.87
CA TYR A 122 -3.87 6.44 -10.84
C TYR A 122 -3.35 6.35 -12.28
N ASP A 123 -2.16 6.89 -12.54
CA ASP A 123 -1.55 6.87 -13.87
C ASP A 123 -1.21 5.44 -14.29
N ALA A 124 -0.65 4.63 -13.39
CA ALA A 124 -0.41 3.21 -13.67
C ALA A 124 -1.70 2.45 -13.98
N PHE A 125 -2.77 2.69 -13.21
CA PHE A 125 -4.09 2.12 -13.49
C PHE A 125 -4.61 2.53 -14.86
N ARG A 126 -4.58 3.83 -15.17
CA ARG A 126 -5.08 4.39 -16.43
C ARG A 126 -4.31 3.85 -17.64
N GLU A 127 -2.98 3.83 -17.58
CA GLU A 127 -2.16 3.36 -18.68
C GLU A 127 -2.30 1.84 -18.89
N ASN A 128 -2.45 1.07 -17.83
CA ASN A 128 -2.66 -0.37 -17.96
C ASN A 128 -4.04 -0.72 -18.53
N LEU A 129 -5.10 0.00 -18.15
CA LEU A 129 -6.43 -0.20 -18.74
C LEU A 129 -6.47 0.17 -20.23
N LYS A 130 -5.70 1.19 -20.66
CA LYS A 130 -5.58 1.51 -22.09
C LYS A 130 -4.89 0.41 -22.88
N LYS A 131 -3.83 -0.17 -22.31
CA LYS A 131 -3.03 -1.23 -22.94
C LYS A 131 -3.76 -2.58 -22.99
N ASN A 132 -4.64 -2.83 -22.03
CA ASN A 132 -5.33 -4.10 -21.84
C ASN A 132 -6.85 -3.92 -21.95
N ARG A 133 -7.31 -3.24 -23.01
CA ARG A 133 -8.75 -3.18 -23.28
C ARG A 133 -9.26 -4.59 -23.61
N PRO A 134 -10.36 -5.04 -22.99
CA PRO A 134 -11.04 -6.25 -23.43
C PRO A 134 -11.61 -6.09 -24.84
#